data_AF-A0A354ES11-F1
#
_entry.id   AF-A0A354ES11-F1
#
_cell.length_a   1.000
_cell.length_b   1.000
_cell.length_c   1.000
_cell.angle_alpha   90.00
_cell.angle_beta   90.00
_cell.angle_gamma   90.00
#
_symmetry.space_group_name_H-M   'P 1'
#
loop_
_entity.id
_entity.type
_entity.pdbx_description
1 polymer ?
#
loop_
_entity_poly.entity_id
_entity_poly.type
_entity_poly.pdbx_seq_one_letter_code
_entity_poly.pdbx_strand_id
1 'polypeptide(L)'
;MTQSPPRIGGQDVESWGDPEDPIVLLIGRPDALFGDWRRSVRALTEAGRHVLIAPAFDRADDPTGQLRRLLTDLPSRPALICAEASLPSVIPALQVTGAALASCLVISASDAPVQSPPDPAALDLPVRLMARDDGADTSEAEDALIGFLERHAPREALHYHAGSDPRTLRDALGCFATGVTVVTTLDEEGQPIGLTANSFSSVSLDPPLILFCLARSSANVERFRQAAHFAINVLHIGQQPTSGAFARPGDRFQDVAWEAWDTGAPILSGALASFECATDQIVEAGDHLVFIGRVTRARFEPRRDPLLYFRGKYRRLHFS
;
A
#
# COMPACT_ATOMS: atom_id res chain seq x y z
N MET A 1 20.93 30.02 -9.39
CA MET A 1 20.90 29.78 -7.94
C MET A 1 20.67 28.29 -7.74
N THR A 2 21.70 27.56 -7.33
CA THR A 2 21.66 26.10 -7.13
C THR A 2 20.92 25.81 -5.82
N GLN A 3 19.63 25.50 -5.90
CA GLN A 3 18.94 24.87 -4.78
C GLN A 3 19.56 23.50 -4.55
N SER A 4 19.90 23.18 -3.29
CA SER A 4 20.34 21.83 -2.93
C SER A 4 19.24 20.82 -3.30
N PRO A 5 19.60 19.64 -3.84
CA PRO A 5 18.61 18.64 -4.24
C PRO A 5 17.73 18.24 -3.04
N PRO A 6 16.41 18.05 -3.23
CA PRO A 6 15.55 17.54 -2.18
C PRO A 6 16.02 16.16 -1.68
N ARG A 7 15.94 15.96 -0.37
CA ARG A 7 16.22 14.66 0.26
C ARG A 7 14.94 13.87 0.49
N ILE A 8 14.80 12.75 -0.21
CA ILE A 8 13.64 11.84 -0.12
C ILE A 8 14.15 10.44 0.23
N GLY A 9 13.61 9.78 1.26
CA GLY A 9 14.12 8.47 1.70
C GLY A 9 15.58 8.48 2.17
N GLY A 10 16.13 9.67 2.48
CA GLY A 10 17.55 9.87 2.80
C GLY A 10 18.49 9.97 1.60
N GLN A 11 17.96 10.02 0.37
CA GLN A 11 18.73 10.15 -0.87
C GLN A 11 18.65 11.57 -1.43
N ASP A 12 19.74 12.05 -2.02
CA ASP A 12 19.72 13.28 -2.80
C ASP A 12 19.10 12.98 -4.17
N VAL A 13 17.97 13.62 -4.48
CA VAL A 13 17.19 13.37 -5.70
C VAL A 13 17.12 14.64 -6.53
N GLU A 14 17.45 14.57 -7.81
CA GLU A 14 17.21 15.70 -8.73
C GLU A 14 15.73 15.74 -9.11
N SER A 15 15.17 16.94 -9.25
CA SER A 15 13.74 17.16 -9.48
C SER A 15 13.49 18.11 -10.64
N TRP A 16 12.60 17.71 -11.55
CA TRP A 16 12.23 18.46 -12.75
C TRP A 16 10.71 18.40 -12.97
N GLY A 17 10.10 19.50 -13.43
CA GLY A 17 8.64 19.59 -13.63
C GLY A 17 7.87 20.08 -12.40
N ASP A 18 6.53 20.00 -12.47
CA ASP A 18 5.63 20.39 -11.38
C ASP A 18 5.52 19.27 -10.33
N PRO A 19 5.76 19.53 -9.03
CA PRO A 19 5.60 18.52 -7.97
C PRO A 19 4.19 17.92 -7.82
N GLU A 20 3.16 18.56 -8.38
CA GLU A 20 1.78 18.07 -8.36
C GLU A 20 1.47 17.10 -9.52
N ASP A 21 2.34 17.05 -10.55
CA ASP A 21 2.19 16.10 -11.66
C ASP A 21 2.58 14.66 -11.25
N PRO A 22 2.10 13.62 -11.96
CA PRO A 22 2.47 12.24 -11.66
C PRO A 22 3.98 12.00 -11.77
N ILE A 23 4.52 11.28 -10.80
CA ILE A 23 5.96 11.09 -10.66
C ILE A 23 6.47 10.05 -11.65
N VAL A 24 7.58 10.39 -12.33
CA VAL A 24 8.43 9.44 -13.05
C VAL A 24 9.77 9.41 -12.33
N LEU A 25 10.11 8.28 -11.72
CA LEU A 25 11.37 8.11 -10.99
C LEU A 25 12.37 7.33 -11.85
N LEU A 26 13.44 8.01 -12.24
CA LEU A 26 14.60 7.44 -12.92
C LEU A 26 15.60 6.93 -11.88
N ILE A 27 16.01 5.66 -11.99
CA ILE A 27 17.02 5.05 -11.12
C ILE A 27 18.32 4.86 -11.88
N GLY A 28 19.38 5.49 -11.40
CA GLY A 28 20.71 5.43 -11.99
C GLY A 28 21.06 6.67 -12.81
N ARG A 29 22.14 6.58 -13.60
CA ARG A 29 22.59 7.69 -14.43
C ARG A 29 21.66 7.86 -15.63
N PRO A 30 21.05 9.04 -15.84
CA PRO A 30 20.15 9.28 -16.98
C PRO A 30 20.80 8.98 -18.34
N ASP A 31 22.09 9.29 -18.51
CA ASP A 31 22.87 8.96 -19.73
C ASP A 31 22.95 7.45 -20.02
N ALA A 32 22.79 6.61 -18.99
CA ALA A 32 22.79 5.16 -19.15
C ALA A 32 21.39 4.61 -19.49
N LEU A 33 20.34 5.41 -19.25
CA LEU A 33 18.94 5.07 -19.49
C LEU A 33 18.47 5.56 -20.86
N PHE A 34 18.91 6.75 -21.27
CA PHE A 34 18.51 7.45 -22.47
C PHE A 34 19.74 7.96 -23.23
N GLY A 35 19.70 7.95 -24.56
CA GLY A 35 20.77 8.49 -25.40
C GLY A 35 20.97 10.01 -25.20
N ASP A 36 19.88 10.79 -25.31
CA ASP A 36 19.85 12.22 -24.95
C ASP A 36 18.89 12.42 -23.77
N TRP A 37 19.37 12.14 -22.56
CA TRP A 37 18.52 12.21 -21.37
C TRP A 37 17.96 13.61 -21.09
N ARG A 38 18.63 14.69 -21.52
CA ARG A 38 18.11 16.05 -21.33
C ARG A 38 16.89 16.28 -22.20
N ARG A 39 16.92 15.79 -23.44
CA ARG A 39 15.76 15.77 -24.31
C ARG A 39 14.65 14.93 -23.70
N SER A 40 14.93 13.71 -23.24
CA SER A 40 13.89 12.83 -22.68
C SER A 40 13.29 13.36 -21.37
N VAL A 41 14.10 13.93 -20.47
CA VAL A 41 13.59 14.63 -19.26
C VAL A 41 12.70 15.80 -19.67
N ARG A 42 13.12 16.61 -20.65
CA ARG A 42 12.30 17.70 -21.18
C ARG A 42 10.97 17.19 -21.73
N ALA A 43 10.98 16.18 -22.60
CA ALA A 43 9.78 15.60 -23.19
C ALA A 43 8.82 15.08 -22.10
N LEU A 44 9.34 14.39 -21.08
CA LEU A 44 8.55 13.95 -19.94
C LEU A 44 7.96 15.13 -19.16
N THR A 45 8.74 16.18 -18.88
CA THR A 45 8.22 17.37 -18.19
C THR A 45 7.20 18.15 -19.03
N GLU A 46 7.35 18.22 -20.36
CA GLU A 46 6.41 18.85 -21.28
C GLU A 46 5.12 18.02 -21.40
N ALA A 47 5.24 16.68 -21.31
CA ALA A 47 4.12 15.78 -21.11
C ALA A 47 3.53 15.87 -19.68
N GLY A 48 4.05 16.76 -18.83
CA GLY A 48 3.65 17.02 -17.45
C GLY A 48 3.81 15.83 -16.53
N ARG A 49 5.07 15.43 -16.41
CA ARG A 49 5.57 14.49 -15.43
C ARG A 49 6.45 15.22 -14.44
N HIS A 50 6.31 14.86 -13.17
CA HIS A 50 7.30 15.20 -12.16
C HIS A 50 8.45 14.21 -12.25
N VAL A 51 9.55 14.60 -12.89
CA VAL A 51 10.69 13.70 -13.10
C VAL A 51 11.64 13.81 -11.91
N LEU A 52 11.80 12.69 -11.21
CA LEU A 52 12.75 12.53 -10.13
C LEU A 52 13.90 11.63 -10.59
N ILE A 53 15.13 11.97 -10.22
CA ILE A 53 16.32 11.19 -10.56
C ILE A 53 17.04 10.80 -9.29
N ALA A 54 17.07 9.50 -9.01
CA ALA A 54 17.78 8.93 -7.88
C ALA A 54 19.06 8.21 -8.34
N PRO A 55 20.12 8.18 -7.52
CA PRO A 55 21.32 7.42 -7.83
C PRO A 55 21.02 5.93 -7.98
N ALA A 56 21.93 5.20 -8.63
CA ALA A 56 21.90 3.74 -8.60
C ALA A 56 22.17 3.27 -7.15
N PHE A 57 21.43 2.26 -6.72
CA PHE A 57 21.54 1.69 -5.37
C PHE A 57 22.54 0.53 -5.30
N ASP A 58 23.18 0.18 -6.41
CA ASP A 58 24.06 -0.97 -6.59
C ASP A 58 25.24 -1.03 -5.60
N ARG A 59 25.66 0.14 -5.07
CA ARG A 59 26.76 0.27 -4.10
C ARG A 59 26.32 0.45 -2.65
N ALA A 60 25.03 0.40 -2.36
CA ALA A 60 24.52 0.54 -0.99
C ALA A 60 24.68 -0.77 -0.19
N ASP A 61 24.82 -0.66 1.14
CA ASP A 61 24.82 -1.83 2.04
C ASP A 61 23.48 -2.59 2.00
N ASP A 62 22.38 -1.86 1.79
CA ASP A 62 21.02 -2.40 1.62
C ASP A 62 20.30 -1.66 0.47
N PRO A 63 20.58 -2.04 -0.79
CA PRO A 63 20.01 -1.40 -1.97
C PRO A 63 18.48 -1.45 -2.00
N THR A 64 17.94 -2.63 -1.68
CA THR A 64 16.50 -2.92 -1.68
C THR A 64 15.77 -2.10 -0.62
N GLY A 65 16.25 -2.08 0.62
CA GLY A 65 15.61 -1.34 1.70
C GLY A 65 15.79 0.18 1.56
N GLN A 66 16.87 0.66 0.95
CA GLN A 66 17.01 2.08 0.60
C GLN A 66 16.01 2.51 -0.48
N LEU A 67 15.93 1.78 -1.59
CA LEU A 67 14.95 2.06 -2.65
C LEU A 67 13.52 1.99 -2.10
N ARG A 68 13.21 0.99 -1.27
CA ARG A 68 11.89 0.88 -0.65
C ARG A 68 11.55 2.10 0.20
N ARG A 69 12.50 2.61 1.00
CA ARG A 69 12.28 3.83 1.80
C ARG A 69 11.99 5.02 0.91
N LEU A 70 12.79 5.22 -0.15
CA LEU A 70 12.54 6.25 -1.15
C LEU A 70 11.13 6.16 -1.72
N LEU A 71 10.73 4.99 -2.24
CA LEU A 71 9.39 4.77 -2.81
C LEU A 71 8.25 4.97 -1.77
N THR A 72 8.52 4.63 -0.51
CA THR A 72 7.54 4.79 0.58
C THR A 72 7.34 6.25 0.96
N ASP A 73 8.36 7.08 0.82
CA ASP A 73 8.31 8.50 1.16
C ASP A 73 7.75 9.39 0.04
N LEU A 74 7.64 8.86 -1.19
CA LEU A 74 7.00 9.58 -2.29
C LEU A 74 5.50 9.81 -2.06
N PRO A 75 4.96 10.98 -2.48
CA PRO A 75 3.56 11.35 -2.25
C PRO A 75 2.59 10.50 -3.08
N SER A 76 3.03 10.00 -4.24
CA SER A 76 2.28 9.10 -5.13
C SER A 76 3.17 7.95 -5.61
N ARG A 77 2.57 6.92 -6.23
CA ARG A 77 3.33 5.81 -6.82
C ARG A 77 3.98 6.30 -8.11
N PRO A 78 5.31 6.27 -8.23
CA PRO A 78 5.97 6.68 -9.46
C PRO A 78 5.83 5.62 -10.55
N ALA A 79 5.90 6.06 -11.81
CA ALA A 79 6.37 5.22 -12.89
C ALA A 79 7.89 5.07 -12.75
N LEU A 80 8.40 3.85 -12.63
CA LEU A 80 9.83 3.60 -12.50
C LEU A 80 10.48 3.39 -13.86
N ILE A 81 11.63 4.01 -14.07
CA ILE A 81 12.48 3.75 -15.22
C ILE A 81 13.88 3.41 -14.71
N CYS A 82 14.39 2.23 -15.07
CA CYS A 82 15.72 1.80 -14.65
C CYS A 82 16.44 0.99 -15.73
N ALA A 83 17.76 0.91 -15.63
CA ALA A 83 18.55 0.00 -16.46
C ALA A 83 18.40 -1.44 -15.94
N GLU A 84 18.63 -2.43 -16.81
CA GLU A 84 18.66 -3.85 -16.42
C GLU A 84 19.57 -4.12 -15.21
N ALA A 85 20.72 -3.43 -15.14
CA ALA A 85 21.67 -3.55 -14.02
C ALA A 85 21.07 -3.19 -12.65
N SER A 86 19.97 -2.44 -12.60
CA SER A 86 19.29 -2.05 -11.36
C SER A 86 18.20 -3.05 -10.92
N LEU A 87 17.80 -3.99 -11.80
CA LEU A 87 16.73 -4.96 -11.52
C LEU A 87 16.93 -5.78 -10.25
N PRO A 88 18.16 -6.24 -9.89
CA PRO A 88 18.37 -6.99 -8.64
C PRO A 88 17.98 -6.22 -7.37
N SER A 89 17.97 -4.88 -7.42
CA SER A 89 17.51 -4.04 -6.30
C SER A 89 16.04 -3.63 -6.46
N VAL A 90 15.60 -3.37 -7.70
CA VAL A 90 14.24 -2.89 -8.01
C VAL A 90 13.19 -4.00 -7.80
N ILE A 91 13.41 -5.20 -8.34
CA ILE A 91 12.45 -6.29 -8.28
C ILE A 91 12.11 -6.65 -6.82
N PRO A 92 13.09 -6.94 -5.94
CA PRO A 92 12.78 -7.23 -4.54
C PRO A 92 12.16 -6.03 -3.81
N ALA A 93 12.52 -4.79 -4.17
CA ALA A 93 11.93 -3.60 -3.56
C ALA A 93 10.41 -3.55 -3.80
N LEU A 94 9.96 -3.93 -5.01
CA LEU A 94 8.57 -3.93 -5.44
C LEU A 94 7.75 -5.14 -4.97
N GLN A 95 8.37 -6.30 -4.71
CA GLN A 95 7.66 -7.56 -4.40
C GLN A 95 7.27 -7.75 -2.92
N VAL A 96 7.84 -6.99 -1.99
CA VAL A 96 7.60 -7.22 -0.56
C VAL A 96 6.53 -6.27 -0.04
N THR A 97 5.43 -6.86 0.46
CA THR A 97 4.22 -6.27 1.06
C THR A 97 3.11 -5.86 0.07
N GLY A 98 1.85 -6.09 0.49
CA GLY A 98 0.62 -6.07 -0.32
C GLY A 98 0.16 -4.73 -0.91
N ALA A 99 1.08 -3.83 -1.28
CA ALA A 99 0.80 -2.67 -2.11
C ALA A 99 1.95 -2.41 -3.08
N ALA A 100 1.68 -2.45 -4.39
CA ALA A 100 2.63 -2.01 -5.42
C ALA A 100 3.16 -0.60 -5.11
N LEU A 101 4.48 -0.48 -4.96
CA LEU A 101 5.18 0.78 -4.66
C LEU A 101 5.45 1.64 -5.90
N ALA A 102 5.15 1.11 -7.09
CA ALA A 102 5.25 1.78 -8.38
C ALA A 102 3.96 1.56 -9.17
N SER A 103 3.66 2.44 -10.12
CA SER A 103 2.51 2.32 -11.02
C SER A 103 2.82 1.46 -12.25
N CYS A 104 4.08 1.49 -12.72
CA CYS A 104 4.61 0.66 -13.79
C CYS A 104 6.15 0.63 -13.71
N LEU A 105 6.77 -0.30 -14.42
CA LEU A 105 8.22 -0.41 -14.56
C LEU A 105 8.61 -0.36 -16.04
N VAL A 106 9.53 0.52 -16.38
CA VAL A 106 10.16 0.62 -17.69
C VAL A 106 11.63 0.24 -17.53
N ILE A 107 12.07 -0.70 -18.35
CA ILE A 107 13.42 -1.23 -18.33
C ILE A 107 14.12 -0.77 -19.60
N SER A 108 15.20 -0.01 -19.44
CA SER A 108 16.10 0.33 -20.54
C SER A 108 17.07 -0.84 -20.75
N ALA A 109 16.93 -1.54 -21.87
CA ALA A 109 17.74 -2.70 -22.24
C ALA A 109 19.13 -2.29 -22.74
N SER A 110 20.15 -3.10 -22.46
CA SER A 110 21.52 -2.88 -22.97
C SER A 110 21.72 -3.44 -24.38
N ASP A 111 22.76 -2.99 -25.09
CA ASP A 111 23.08 -3.43 -26.47
C ASP A 111 23.54 -4.91 -26.58
N ALA A 112 23.73 -5.60 -25.45
CA ALA A 112 24.17 -7.00 -25.40
C ALA A 112 22.98 -7.98 -25.41
N PRO A 113 23.11 -9.20 -25.97
CA PRO A 113 22.02 -10.15 -26.05
C PRO A 113 21.46 -10.53 -24.67
N VAL A 114 20.16 -10.31 -24.56
CA VAL A 114 19.24 -10.34 -23.42
C VAL A 114 19.41 -11.54 -22.46
N GLN A 115 19.57 -11.26 -21.15
CA GLN A 115 19.04 -12.14 -20.09
C GLN A 115 17.53 -11.95 -20.05
N SER A 116 16.75 -13.05 -20.05
CA SER A 116 15.30 -13.01 -20.10
C SER A 116 14.71 -11.93 -19.17
N PRO A 117 13.83 -11.05 -19.67
CA PRO A 117 13.23 -10.00 -18.85
C PRO A 117 12.46 -10.62 -17.67
N PRO A 118 12.35 -9.91 -16.54
CA PRO A 118 11.57 -10.40 -15.41
C PRO A 118 10.12 -10.64 -15.83
N ASP A 119 9.56 -11.78 -15.43
CA ASP A 119 8.17 -12.14 -15.73
C ASP A 119 7.23 -11.05 -15.19
N PRO A 120 6.49 -10.31 -16.05
CA PRO A 120 5.56 -9.28 -15.61
C PRO A 120 4.49 -9.80 -14.64
N ALA A 121 4.10 -11.08 -14.77
CA ALA A 121 3.14 -11.72 -13.88
C ALA A 121 3.68 -11.88 -12.44
N ALA A 122 5.00 -11.95 -12.26
CA ALA A 122 5.63 -12.08 -10.94
C ALA A 122 5.73 -10.74 -10.17
N LEU A 123 5.49 -9.60 -10.83
CA LEU A 123 5.58 -8.27 -10.23
C LEU A 123 4.22 -7.64 -9.92
N ASP A 124 3.11 -8.19 -10.46
CA ASP A 124 1.76 -7.62 -10.34
C ASP A 124 1.70 -6.11 -10.74
N LEU A 125 2.51 -5.71 -11.73
CA LEU A 125 2.53 -4.35 -12.26
C LEU A 125 2.90 -4.33 -13.76
N PRO A 126 2.45 -3.34 -14.55
CA PRO A 126 2.77 -3.23 -15.96
C PRO A 126 4.28 -3.02 -16.19
N VAL A 127 4.91 -3.92 -16.95
CA VAL A 127 6.33 -3.84 -17.31
C VAL A 127 6.49 -3.56 -18.80
N ARG A 128 7.40 -2.65 -19.14
CA ARG A 128 7.80 -2.38 -20.53
C ARG A 128 9.31 -2.43 -20.70
N LEU A 129 9.76 -3.06 -21.78
CA LEU A 129 11.15 -2.98 -22.25
C LEU A 129 11.29 -1.86 -23.28
N MET A 130 12.35 -1.07 -23.17
CA MET A 130 12.78 -0.11 -24.17
C MET A 130 14.15 -0.55 -24.69
N ALA A 131 14.27 -0.71 -26.01
CA ALA A 131 15.57 -0.93 -26.62
C ALA A 131 16.41 0.35 -26.50
N ARG A 132 17.70 0.22 -26.16
CA ARG A 132 18.67 1.30 -26.41
C ARG A 132 18.88 1.35 -27.91
N ASP A 133 18.43 2.44 -28.49
CA ASP A 133 18.45 2.61 -29.92
C ASP A 133 19.77 3.28 -30.33
N ASP A 134 20.69 2.51 -30.91
CA ASP A 134 21.92 3.03 -31.49
C ASP A 134 21.70 3.55 -32.94
N GLY A 135 20.45 3.69 -33.43
CA GLY A 135 20.24 4.19 -34.79
C GLY A 135 18.83 4.46 -35.34
N ALA A 136 17.73 4.31 -34.58
CA ALA A 136 16.39 4.69 -35.02
C ALA A 136 15.80 5.90 -34.26
N ASP A 137 14.68 6.39 -34.78
CA ASP A 137 14.13 7.72 -34.55
C ASP A 137 13.76 7.88 -33.06
N THR A 138 14.62 8.57 -32.31
CA THR A 138 14.48 8.78 -30.85
C THR A 138 13.10 9.33 -30.47
N SER A 139 12.41 9.99 -31.41
CA SER A 139 11.03 10.46 -31.25
C SER A 139 10.02 9.34 -31.07
N GLU A 140 10.09 8.25 -31.84
CA GLU A 140 9.10 7.16 -31.77
C GLU A 140 9.19 6.42 -30.43
N ALA A 141 10.41 6.22 -29.92
CA ALA A 141 10.63 5.61 -28.61
C ALA A 141 10.10 6.51 -27.46
N GLU A 142 10.29 7.82 -27.56
CA GLU A 142 9.75 8.83 -26.62
C GLU A 142 8.22 8.84 -26.64
N ASP A 143 7.60 8.94 -27.83
CA ASP A 143 6.14 8.93 -28.00
C ASP A 143 5.54 7.64 -27.45
N ALA A 144 6.18 6.52 -27.74
CA ALA A 144 5.71 5.26 -27.23
C ALA A 144 5.83 5.22 -25.71
N LEU A 145 6.96 5.65 -25.11
CA LEU A 145 7.12 5.74 -23.65
C LEU A 145 6.01 6.60 -23.04
N ILE A 146 5.79 7.81 -23.57
CA ILE A 146 4.73 8.73 -23.11
C ILE A 146 3.37 8.03 -23.17
N GLY A 147 3.02 7.40 -24.28
CA GLY A 147 1.75 6.67 -24.40
C GLY A 147 1.61 5.50 -23.42
N PHE A 148 2.70 4.83 -23.05
CA PHE A 148 2.68 3.82 -21.98
C PHE A 148 2.45 4.45 -20.61
N LEU A 149 3.13 5.57 -20.32
CA LEU A 149 2.94 6.31 -19.08
C LEU A 149 1.52 6.87 -18.97
N GLU A 150 0.90 7.34 -20.05
CA GLU A 150 -0.49 7.81 -20.03
C GLU A 150 -1.47 6.71 -19.63
N ARG A 151 -1.22 5.47 -20.04
CA ARG A 151 -2.07 4.31 -19.70
C ARG A 151 -1.88 3.81 -18.26
N HIS A 152 -0.68 3.93 -17.71
CA HIS A 152 -0.32 3.29 -16.43
C HIS A 152 0.06 4.25 -15.31
N ALA A 153 0.17 5.53 -15.61
CA ALA A 153 0.36 6.64 -14.68
C ALA A 153 -0.38 7.87 -15.24
N PRO A 154 -1.71 7.90 -15.30
CA PRO A 154 -2.43 9.02 -15.92
C PRO A 154 -2.23 10.34 -15.14
N ARG A 155 -2.31 11.47 -15.85
CA ARG A 155 -2.32 12.82 -15.23
C ARG A 155 -3.66 13.18 -14.63
N GLU A 156 -4.71 12.70 -15.25
CA GLU A 156 -6.08 12.92 -14.80
C GLU A 156 -6.39 12.03 -13.60
N ALA A 157 -7.43 12.42 -12.85
CA ALA A 157 -7.92 11.61 -11.74
C ALA A 157 -8.23 10.19 -12.23
N LEU A 158 -7.89 9.19 -11.43
CA LEU A 158 -8.29 7.82 -11.74
C LEU A 158 -9.81 7.70 -11.66
N HIS A 159 -10.43 7.24 -12.74
CA HIS A 159 -11.87 7.00 -12.81
C HIS A 159 -12.14 5.50 -12.72
N TYR A 160 -12.93 5.11 -11.71
CA TYR A 160 -13.54 3.78 -11.69
C TYR A 160 -14.79 3.77 -12.57
N HIS A 161 -14.82 2.84 -13.53
CA HIS A 161 -16.02 2.48 -14.27
C HIS A 161 -16.31 1.00 -14.06
N ALA A 162 -17.55 0.57 -14.28
CA ALA A 162 -17.87 -0.86 -14.24
C ALA A 162 -17.00 -1.60 -15.27
N GLY A 163 -16.25 -2.61 -14.81
CA GLY A 163 -15.27 -3.33 -15.63
C GLY A 163 -13.82 -2.83 -15.54
N SER A 164 -13.56 -1.71 -14.85
CA SER A 164 -12.20 -1.32 -14.46
C SER A 164 -11.55 -2.40 -13.59
N ASP A 165 -10.22 -2.42 -13.57
CA ASP A 165 -9.48 -3.36 -12.74
C ASP A 165 -9.84 -3.16 -11.23
N PRO A 166 -9.79 -4.23 -10.41
CA PRO A 166 -10.13 -4.14 -8.99
C PRO A 166 -9.22 -3.19 -8.18
N ARG A 167 -8.02 -2.88 -8.67
CA ARG A 167 -7.06 -2.02 -7.98
C ARG A 167 -7.47 -0.56 -8.07
N THR A 168 -8.04 -0.11 -9.18
CA THR A 168 -8.63 1.23 -9.32
C THR A 168 -9.72 1.48 -8.28
N LEU A 169 -10.62 0.50 -8.08
CA LEU A 169 -11.64 0.60 -7.02
C LEU A 169 -11.02 0.62 -5.62
N ARG A 170 -10.05 -0.26 -5.35
CA ARG A 170 -9.34 -0.30 -4.06
C ARG A 170 -8.64 1.03 -3.73
N ASP A 171 -8.02 1.65 -4.73
CA ASP A 171 -7.33 2.92 -4.57
C ASP A 171 -8.33 4.06 -4.32
N ALA A 172 -9.49 4.06 -4.99
CA ALA A 172 -10.60 4.97 -4.70
C ALA A 172 -11.15 4.79 -3.28
N LEU A 173 -11.38 3.56 -2.82
CA LEU A 173 -11.82 3.27 -1.45
C LEU A 173 -10.78 3.70 -0.41
N GLY A 174 -9.48 3.59 -0.74
CA GLY A 174 -8.38 4.03 0.11
C GLY A 174 -8.32 5.54 0.35
N CYS A 175 -9.09 6.35 -0.38
CA CYS A 175 -9.26 7.78 -0.13
C CYS A 175 -10.16 8.08 1.09
N PHE A 176 -10.87 7.09 1.63
CA PHE A 176 -11.56 7.22 2.91
C PHE A 176 -10.59 6.83 4.03
N ALA A 177 -10.15 7.81 4.83
CA ALA A 177 -9.28 7.54 5.98
C ALA A 177 -10.06 6.81 7.07
N THR A 178 -9.48 5.73 7.60
CA THR A 178 -10.10 4.94 8.68
C THR A 178 -9.16 4.77 9.86
N GLY A 179 -9.74 4.53 11.03
CA GLY A 179 -9.00 3.92 12.14
C GLY A 179 -8.69 2.45 11.82
N VAL A 180 -7.75 1.89 12.58
CA VAL A 180 -7.39 0.47 12.48
C VAL A 180 -7.92 -0.27 13.69
N THR A 181 -8.56 -1.42 13.47
CA THR A 181 -9.05 -2.30 14.53
C THR A 181 -8.41 -3.67 14.46
N VAL A 182 -8.40 -4.37 15.58
CA VAL A 182 -8.24 -5.83 15.63
C VAL A 182 -9.57 -6.41 16.11
N VAL A 183 -10.16 -7.26 15.27
CA VAL A 183 -11.35 -8.01 15.60
C VAL A 183 -10.92 -9.35 16.18
N THR A 184 -11.48 -9.76 17.31
CA THR A 184 -11.10 -10.98 18.04
C THR A 184 -12.33 -11.81 18.40
N THR A 185 -12.14 -13.12 18.52
CA THR A 185 -13.13 -14.06 19.08
C THR A 185 -12.39 -15.29 19.62
N LEU A 186 -13.12 -16.25 20.16
CA LEU A 186 -12.66 -17.60 20.43
C LEU A 186 -13.16 -18.54 19.32
N ASP A 187 -12.38 -19.57 19.00
CA ASP A 187 -12.86 -20.70 18.19
C ASP A 187 -13.59 -21.75 19.05
N GLU A 188 -14.03 -22.86 18.44
CA GLU A 188 -14.80 -23.91 19.11
C GLU A 188 -14.00 -24.59 20.24
N GLU A 189 -12.68 -24.63 20.13
CA GLU A 189 -11.76 -25.14 21.15
C GLU A 189 -11.38 -24.09 22.22
N GLY A 190 -11.97 -22.89 22.15
CA GLY A 190 -11.69 -21.79 23.07
C GLY A 190 -10.35 -21.10 22.84
N GLN A 191 -9.69 -21.32 21.69
CA GLN A 191 -8.46 -20.64 21.35
C GLN A 191 -8.72 -19.22 20.83
N PRO A 192 -7.91 -18.24 21.23
CA PRO A 192 -8.08 -16.87 20.78
C PRO A 192 -7.72 -16.75 19.30
N ILE A 193 -8.64 -16.18 18.54
CA ILE A 193 -8.42 -15.81 17.14
C ILE A 193 -8.65 -14.31 16.98
N GLY A 194 -7.95 -13.71 16.03
CA GLY A 194 -8.18 -12.31 15.70
C GLY A 194 -7.50 -11.89 14.41
N LEU A 195 -7.94 -10.78 13.85
CA LEU A 195 -7.42 -10.22 12.61
C LEU A 195 -7.51 -8.70 12.59
N THR A 196 -6.57 -8.07 11.90
CA THR A 196 -6.62 -6.63 11.63
C THR A 196 -7.72 -6.34 10.60
N ALA A 197 -8.58 -5.37 10.90
CA ALA A 197 -9.59 -4.86 10.00
C ALA A 197 -9.61 -3.33 10.03
N ASN A 198 -10.01 -2.72 8.93
CA ASN A 198 -10.25 -1.27 8.84
C ASN A 198 -11.58 -0.94 8.15
N SER A 199 -12.47 -1.95 8.05
CA SER A 199 -13.85 -1.89 7.54
C SER A 199 -14.88 -1.61 8.65
N PHE A 200 -14.41 -1.31 9.87
CA PHE A 200 -15.26 -1.04 11.02
C PHE A 200 -16.13 0.21 10.83
N SER A 201 -17.39 0.13 11.26
CA SER A 201 -18.29 1.30 11.34
C SER A 201 -19.32 1.14 12.47
N SER A 202 -19.74 2.27 13.04
CA SER A 202 -20.96 2.32 13.85
C SER A 202 -22.20 2.19 12.96
N VAL A 203 -23.25 1.53 13.45
CA VAL A 203 -24.50 1.28 12.70
C VAL A 203 -25.70 1.92 13.39
N SER A 204 -25.88 1.70 14.69
CA SER A 204 -27.02 2.19 15.46
C SER A 204 -26.62 2.48 16.90
N LEU A 205 -27.29 3.45 17.52
CA LEU A 205 -27.14 3.75 18.95
C LEU A 205 -28.20 3.04 19.81
N ASP A 206 -29.41 2.84 19.29
CA ASP A 206 -30.48 2.11 19.97
C ASP A 206 -31.24 1.21 18.96
N PRO A 207 -31.04 -0.12 18.98
CA PRO A 207 -30.07 -0.83 19.80
C PRO A 207 -28.61 -0.50 19.40
N PRO A 208 -27.62 -0.67 20.29
CA PRO A 208 -26.23 -0.33 20.02
C PRO A 208 -25.58 -1.35 19.08
N LEU A 209 -25.49 -1.01 17.79
CA LEU A 209 -24.98 -1.88 16.74
C LEU A 209 -23.72 -1.30 16.10
N ILE A 210 -22.74 -2.17 15.85
CA ILE A 210 -21.52 -1.89 15.10
C ILE A 210 -21.30 -2.99 14.05
N LEU A 211 -20.48 -2.73 13.04
CA LEU A 211 -20.13 -3.73 12.03
C LEU A 211 -18.65 -3.78 11.69
N PHE A 212 -18.25 -4.90 11.09
CA PHE A 212 -17.02 -5.03 10.31
C PHE A 212 -17.24 -5.99 9.14
N CYS A 213 -16.37 -5.91 8.13
CA CYS A 213 -16.40 -6.82 6.98
C CYS A 213 -15.20 -7.77 7.01
N LEU A 214 -15.44 -9.06 6.77
CA LEU A 214 -14.41 -10.10 6.67
C LEU A 214 -14.45 -10.75 5.30
N ALA A 215 -13.29 -10.85 4.64
CA ALA A 215 -13.18 -11.52 3.35
C ALA A 215 -13.57 -13.00 3.47
N ARG A 216 -14.33 -13.51 2.49
CA ARG A 216 -14.70 -14.93 2.42
C ARG A 216 -13.50 -15.85 2.22
N SER A 217 -12.39 -15.32 1.72
CA SER A 217 -11.11 -16.02 1.57
C SER A 217 -10.31 -16.11 2.87
N SER A 218 -10.73 -15.45 3.95
CA SER A 218 -10.04 -15.50 5.24
C SER A 218 -10.08 -16.91 5.83
N ALA A 219 -8.93 -17.40 6.29
CA ALA A 219 -8.83 -18.67 7.03
C ALA A 219 -9.66 -18.71 8.32
N ASN A 220 -10.08 -17.53 8.82
CA ASN A 220 -10.87 -17.40 10.04
C ASN A 220 -12.37 -17.22 9.76
N VAL A 221 -12.82 -17.19 8.50
CA VAL A 221 -14.22 -16.84 8.17
C VAL A 221 -15.24 -17.77 8.83
N GLU A 222 -15.02 -19.08 8.79
CA GLU A 222 -15.95 -20.05 9.39
C GLU A 222 -15.95 -19.97 10.92
N ARG A 223 -14.77 -19.76 11.53
CA ARG A 223 -14.64 -19.57 12.99
C ARG A 223 -15.43 -18.36 13.46
N PHE A 224 -15.34 -17.24 12.74
CA PHE A 224 -16.16 -16.05 13.03
C PHE A 224 -17.65 -16.29 12.78
N ARG A 225 -18.00 -17.05 11.74
CA ARG A 225 -19.40 -17.39 11.42
C ARG A 225 -20.06 -18.22 12.52
N GLN A 226 -19.30 -19.09 13.18
CA GLN A 226 -19.75 -19.91 14.30
C GLN A 226 -19.72 -19.19 15.65
N ALA A 227 -18.95 -18.11 15.77
CA ALA A 227 -18.79 -17.37 17.01
C ALA A 227 -20.05 -16.58 17.40
N ALA A 228 -20.58 -16.90 18.58
CA ALA A 228 -21.71 -16.16 19.18
C ALA A 228 -21.33 -14.76 19.66
N HIS A 229 -20.04 -14.53 19.94
CA HIS A 229 -19.52 -13.26 20.45
C HIS A 229 -18.21 -12.91 19.75
N PHE A 230 -17.91 -11.62 19.67
CA PHE A 230 -16.62 -11.13 19.21
C PHE A 230 -16.31 -9.81 19.89
N ALA A 231 -15.06 -9.36 19.80
CA ALA A 231 -14.69 -8.02 20.22
C ALA A 231 -14.03 -7.22 19.10
N ILE A 232 -14.21 -5.89 19.13
CA ILE A 232 -13.54 -4.93 18.26
C ILE A 232 -12.62 -4.08 19.11
N ASN A 233 -11.31 -4.11 18.83
CA ASN A 233 -10.28 -3.35 19.52
C ASN A 233 -9.71 -2.27 18.58
N VAL A 234 -10.12 -1.01 18.77
CA VAL A 234 -9.62 0.15 18.04
C VAL A 234 -8.22 0.47 18.52
N LEU A 235 -7.24 0.52 17.62
CA LEU A 235 -5.84 0.69 17.97
C LEU A 235 -5.44 2.16 18.08
N HIS A 236 -4.59 2.47 19.06
CA HIS A 236 -3.93 3.77 19.14
C HIS A 236 -2.61 3.76 18.35
N ILE A 237 -2.04 4.94 18.13
CA ILE A 237 -0.84 5.14 17.30
C ILE A 237 0.37 4.24 17.68
N GLY A 238 0.53 3.92 18.96
CA GLY A 238 1.63 3.07 19.46
C GLY A 238 1.45 1.58 19.16
N GLN A 239 0.28 1.16 18.66
CA GLN A 239 -0.07 -0.24 18.36
C GLN A 239 0.07 -0.57 16.87
N GLN A 240 0.84 0.20 16.10
CA GLN A 240 1.21 -0.19 14.73
C GLN A 240 1.82 -1.61 14.65
N PRO A 241 2.72 -2.04 15.56
CA PRO A 241 3.23 -3.41 15.56
C PRO A 241 2.12 -4.46 15.75
N THR A 242 1.16 -4.20 16.63
CA THR A 242 -0.02 -5.06 16.85
C THR A 242 -0.84 -5.21 15.58
N SER A 243 -1.13 -4.10 14.88
CA SER A 243 -1.81 -4.15 13.58
C SER A 243 -1.07 -5.03 12.57
N GLY A 244 0.25 -4.90 12.50
CA GLY A 244 1.08 -5.70 11.60
C GLY A 244 1.07 -7.20 11.94
N ALA A 245 1.09 -7.55 13.23
CA ALA A 245 1.02 -8.93 13.69
C ALA A 245 -0.33 -9.58 13.33
N PHE A 246 -1.44 -8.89 13.61
CA PHE A 246 -2.79 -9.40 13.35
C PHE A 246 -3.21 -9.37 11.86
N ALA A 247 -2.41 -8.75 10.99
CA ALA A 247 -2.62 -8.77 9.54
C ALA A 247 -1.97 -9.98 8.84
N ARG A 248 -1.15 -10.77 9.53
CA ARG A 248 -0.38 -11.90 8.97
C ARG A 248 -0.77 -13.24 9.60
N PRO A 249 -0.64 -14.38 8.89
CA PRO A 249 -0.77 -15.71 9.49
C PRO A 249 0.25 -15.94 10.62
N GLY A 250 -0.12 -16.69 11.66
CA GLY A 250 0.76 -17.02 12.79
C GLY A 250 0.04 -16.97 14.14
N ASP A 251 0.77 -17.32 15.21
CA ASP A 251 0.31 -17.17 16.59
C ASP A 251 0.52 -15.73 17.07
N ARG A 252 -0.58 -14.99 17.18
CA ARG A 252 -0.59 -13.53 17.32
C ARG A 252 -0.72 -13.07 18.77
N PHE A 253 -1.21 -13.96 19.64
CA PHE A 253 -1.59 -13.61 21.01
C PHE A 253 -0.45 -13.84 22.01
N GLN A 254 0.63 -14.52 21.63
CA GLN A 254 1.82 -14.70 22.49
C GLN A 254 2.49 -13.37 22.85
N ASP A 255 2.52 -12.42 21.91
CA ASP A 255 3.25 -11.15 22.05
C ASP A 255 2.35 -9.95 22.37
N VAL A 256 1.04 -10.16 22.52
CA VAL A 256 0.07 -9.08 22.69
C VAL A 256 -0.74 -9.33 23.95
N ALA A 257 -0.60 -8.46 24.95
CA ALA A 257 -1.36 -8.56 26.19
C ALA A 257 -2.86 -8.36 25.94
N TRP A 258 -3.67 -9.26 26.48
CA TRP A 258 -5.13 -9.23 26.38
C TRP A 258 -5.77 -9.75 27.66
N GLU A 259 -7.04 -9.43 27.85
CA GLU A 259 -7.87 -9.94 28.94
C GLU A 259 -9.22 -10.45 28.38
N ALA A 260 -9.89 -11.31 29.12
CA ALA A 260 -11.26 -11.71 28.84
C ALA A 260 -12.23 -10.83 29.65
N TRP A 261 -13.33 -10.43 29.02
CA TRP A 261 -14.50 -9.89 29.73
C TRP A 261 -15.57 -10.98 29.87
N ASP A 262 -16.84 -10.63 29.67
CA ASP A 262 -17.98 -11.47 30.05
C ASP A 262 -18.19 -12.63 29.08
N THR A 263 -17.80 -12.47 27.81
CA THR A 263 -17.96 -13.47 26.74
C THR A 263 -16.73 -14.34 26.50
N GLY A 264 -15.60 -13.98 27.12
CA GLY A 264 -14.30 -14.61 26.84
C GLY A 264 -13.59 -14.09 25.58
N ALA A 265 -14.26 -13.33 24.71
CA ALA A 265 -13.62 -12.76 23.52
C ALA A 265 -12.41 -11.88 23.91
N PRO A 266 -11.23 -12.04 23.27
CA PRO A 266 -10.03 -11.32 23.68
C PRO A 266 -10.12 -9.79 23.56
N ILE A 267 -9.94 -9.09 24.67
CA ILE A 267 -9.87 -7.63 24.73
C ILE A 267 -8.41 -7.20 24.81
N LEU A 268 -7.91 -6.49 23.79
CA LEU A 268 -6.51 -6.10 23.74
C LEU A 268 -6.21 -5.00 24.77
N SER A 269 -5.16 -5.21 25.55
CA SER A 269 -4.72 -4.25 26.56
C SER A 269 -4.24 -2.96 25.91
N GLY A 270 -4.70 -1.82 26.45
CA GLY A 270 -4.27 -0.50 26.01
C GLY A 270 -4.84 -0.04 24.65
N ALA A 271 -5.76 -0.80 24.04
CA ALA A 271 -6.53 -0.34 22.87
C ALA A 271 -7.19 1.02 23.15
N LEU A 272 -7.31 1.85 22.11
CA LEU A 272 -7.95 3.16 22.18
C LEU A 272 -9.44 3.03 22.57
N ALA A 273 -10.11 2.02 22.01
CA ALA A 273 -11.43 1.60 22.43
C ALA A 273 -11.57 0.09 22.22
N SER A 274 -12.36 -0.56 23.08
CA SER A 274 -12.72 -1.96 22.96
C SER A 274 -14.22 -2.11 23.12
N PHE A 275 -14.83 -2.91 22.25
CA PHE A 275 -16.25 -3.24 22.26
C PHE A 275 -16.38 -4.76 22.33
N GLU A 276 -17.08 -5.27 23.33
CA GLU A 276 -17.51 -6.66 23.39
C GLU A 276 -18.92 -6.74 22.81
N CYS A 277 -19.14 -7.72 21.94
CA CYS A 277 -20.34 -7.81 21.12
C CYS A 277 -20.91 -9.23 21.11
N ALA A 278 -22.23 -9.33 21.12
CA ALA A 278 -22.94 -10.52 20.66
C ALA A 278 -23.18 -10.39 19.14
N THR A 279 -22.98 -11.47 18.40
CA THR A 279 -23.27 -11.52 16.95
C THR A 279 -24.78 -11.36 16.74
N ASP A 280 -25.19 -10.29 16.06
CA ASP A 280 -26.60 -9.95 15.81
C ASP A 280 -27.04 -10.41 14.42
N GLN A 281 -26.22 -10.16 13.40
CA GLN A 281 -26.48 -10.59 12.02
C GLN A 281 -25.19 -10.81 11.22
N ILE A 282 -25.22 -11.76 10.28
CA ILE A 282 -24.17 -11.93 9.26
C ILE A 282 -24.83 -11.82 7.89
N VAL A 283 -24.35 -10.88 7.07
CA VAL A 283 -24.91 -10.59 5.74
C VAL A 283 -23.88 -10.94 4.66
N GLU A 284 -24.30 -11.64 3.61
CA GLU A 284 -23.44 -11.90 2.44
C GLU A 284 -23.36 -10.65 1.56
N ALA A 285 -22.14 -10.18 1.27
CA ALA A 285 -21.90 -8.96 0.52
C ALA A 285 -20.72 -9.16 -0.46
N GLY A 286 -20.99 -9.86 -1.57
CA GLY A 286 -19.99 -10.15 -2.60
C GLY A 286 -18.89 -11.10 -2.11
N ASP A 287 -17.64 -10.63 -2.13
CA ASP A 287 -16.47 -11.38 -1.68
C ASP A 287 -16.21 -11.24 -0.16
N HIS A 288 -17.06 -10.51 0.56
CA HIS A 288 -17.02 -10.34 2.02
C HIS A 288 -18.32 -10.80 2.70
N LEU A 289 -18.21 -11.08 4.00
CA LEU A 289 -19.33 -11.15 4.92
C LEU A 289 -19.32 -9.90 5.80
N VAL A 290 -20.50 -9.30 6.00
CA VAL A 290 -20.69 -8.19 6.96
C VAL A 290 -21.19 -8.78 8.26
N PHE A 291 -20.39 -8.64 9.31
CA PHE A 291 -20.75 -9.02 10.67
C PHE A 291 -21.30 -7.78 11.38
N ILE A 292 -22.54 -7.88 11.85
CA ILE A 292 -23.18 -6.87 12.69
C ILE A 292 -23.24 -7.42 14.11
N GLY A 293 -22.69 -6.67 15.05
CA GLY A 293 -22.65 -7.03 16.46
C GLY A 293 -23.40 -6.04 17.32
N ARG A 294 -24.13 -6.56 18.30
CA ARG A 294 -24.74 -5.77 19.37
C ARG A 294 -23.73 -5.58 20.50
N VAL A 295 -23.40 -4.33 20.79
CA VAL A 295 -22.45 -3.99 21.86
C VAL A 295 -23.08 -4.32 23.21
N THR A 296 -22.43 -5.19 23.97
CA THR A 296 -22.83 -5.55 25.33
C THR A 296 -22.00 -4.81 26.38
N ARG A 297 -20.75 -4.46 26.04
CA ARG A 297 -19.83 -3.73 26.92
C ARG A 297 -18.79 -2.96 26.12
N ALA A 298 -18.34 -1.83 26.63
CA ALA A 298 -17.30 -1.03 25.99
C ALA A 298 -16.36 -0.34 26.99
N ARG A 299 -15.12 -0.07 26.56
CA ARG A 299 -14.12 0.77 27.26
C ARG A 299 -13.40 1.64 26.23
N PHE A 300 -13.04 2.88 26.60
CA PHE A 300 -12.29 3.77 25.72
C PHE A 300 -11.33 4.70 26.49
N GLU A 301 -10.25 5.12 25.84
CA GLU A 301 -9.25 6.08 26.35
C GLU A 301 -9.18 7.26 25.38
N PRO A 302 -9.88 8.38 25.66
CA PRO A 302 -10.00 9.49 24.71
C PRO A 302 -8.73 10.33 24.56
N ARG A 303 -7.69 10.12 25.39
CA ARG A 303 -6.49 10.98 25.41
C ARG A 303 -5.35 10.52 24.49
N ARG A 304 -5.51 9.42 23.78
CA ARG A 304 -4.47 8.89 22.86
C ARG A 304 -4.86 9.13 21.41
N ASP A 305 -3.86 9.36 20.56
CA ASP A 305 -4.09 9.46 19.12
C ASP A 305 -4.42 8.09 18.50
N PRO A 306 -5.34 8.01 17.54
CA PRO A 306 -5.66 6.79 16.82
C PRO A 306 -4.54 6.37 15.88
N LEU A 307 -4.43 5.06 15.63
CA LEU A 307 -3.72 4.56 14.47
C LEU A 307 -4.61 4.74 13.24
N LEU A 308 -4.15 5.52 12.26
CA LEU A 308 -4.89 5.76 11.03
C LEU A 308 -4.33 4.95 9.87
N TYR A 309 -5.20 4.58 8.94
CA TYR A 309 -4.86 3.99 7.66
C TYR A 309 -5.51 4.79 6.54
N PHE A 310 -4.69 5.25 5.59
CA PHE A 310 -5.14 6.07 4.47
C PHE A 310 -4.23 5.83 3.26
N ARG A 311 -4.84 5.62 2.09
CA ARG A 311 -4.13 5.34 0.83
C ARG A 311 -3.06 4.23 0.94
N GLY A 312 -3.38 3.16 1.67
CA GLY A 312 -2.51 1.99 1.80
C GLY A 312 -1.33 2.14 2.77
N LYS A 313 -1.29 3.20 3.58
CA LYS A 313 -0.20 3.47 4.53
C LYS A 313 -0.75 3.91 5.88
N TYR A 314 0.01 3.66 6.94
CA TYR A 314 -0.29 4.24 8.26
C TYR A 314 -0.09 5.76 8.24
N ARG A 315 -0.94 6.48 8.98
CA ARG A 315 -0.92 7.95 9.11
C ARG A 315 -1.12 8.38 10.56
N ARG A 316 -0.89 9.67 10.81
CA ARG A 316 -1.08 10.33 12.11
C ARG A 316 -2.07 11.48 11.93
N LEU A 317 -2.83 11.79 12.98
CA LEU A 317 -3.56 13.04 13.03
C LEU A 317 -2.56 14.19 13.15
N HIS A 318 -2.73 15.19 12.28
CA HIS A 318 -2.08 16.48 12.42
C HIS A 318 -3.21 17.50 12.43
N PHE A 319 -3.43 18.12 13.59
CA PHE A 319 -4.31 19.28 13.68
C PHE A 319 -3.45 20.53 13.48
N SER A 320 -3.92 21.41 12.61
CA SER A 320 -3.48 22.81 12.53
C SER A 320 -4.24 23.65 13.55
#